data_AF-S7PU88-F1
#
_entry.id   AF-S7PU88-F1
#
_cell.length_a   1.000
_cell.length_b   1.000
_cell.length_c   1.000
_cell.angle_alpha   90.00
_cell.angle_beta   90.00
_cell.angle_gamma   90.00
#
_symmetry.space_group_name_H-M   'P 1'
#
loop_
_entity.id
_entity.type
_entity.pdbx_description
1 polymer ?
#
loop_
_entity_poly.entity_id
_entity_poly.type
_entity_poly.pdbx_seq_one_letter_code
_entity_poly.pdbx_strand_id
1 'polypeptide(L)'
;MGNIASLHLTELHLGDRCLDGVLNNNNYESDILKNYLAARGLTWKNVLTESLVALQRGVFLLSDYRVTGSTVLCYCCGLRSFRELAYQYRQNIPASELPVAVTSRPDCYWGRNCRTQVKAHHAMKFNHICEQTRFKN
;
A
#
# COMPACT_ATOMS: atom_id res chain seq x y z
N MET A 1 0.69 9.54 -29.29
CA MET A 1 0.76 8.18 -28.69
C MET A 1 2.07 8.09 -27.95
N GLY A 2 2.06 8.25 -26.62
CA GLY A 2 3.29 8.29 -25.82
C GLY A 2 3.86 6.87 -25.66
N ASN A 3 5.15 6.71 -25.92
CA ASN A 3 5.90 5.48 -25.64
C ASN A 3 5.66 5.04 -24.20
N ILE A 4 4.97 3.92 -24.00
CA ILE A 4 4.91 3.26 -22.70
C ILE A 4 6.23 2.49 -22.57
N ALA A 5 7.28 3.17 -22.12
CA ALA A 5 8.53 2.50 -21.77
C ALA A 5 8.22 1.50 -20.66
N SER A 6 8.43 0.22 -20.94
CA SER A 6 8.39 -0.81 -19.89
C SER A 6 9.77 -0.86 -19.25
N LEU A 7 9.79 -0.77 -17.92
CA LEU A 7 11.03 -0.79 -17.12
C LEU A 7 10.94 -1.91 -16.09
N HIS A 8 12.08 -2.33 -15.56
CA HIS A 8 12.11 -3.21 -14.41
C HIS A 8 11.33 -2.58 -13.26
N LEU A 9 10.59 -3.39 -12.49
CA LEU A 9 9.78 -2.89 -11.37
C LEU A 9 10.62 -2.07 -10.38
N THR A 10 11.87 -2.45 -10.12
CA THR A 10 12.83 -1.69 -9.29
C THR A 10 13.13 -0.28 -9.80
N GLU A 11 13.02 -0.04 -11.11
CA GLU A 11 13.40 1.21 -11.78
C GLU A 11 12.20 2.02 -12.25
N LEU A 12 11.00 1.45 -12.16
CA LEU A 12 9.78 2.05 -12.67
C LEU A 12 9.46 3.34 -11.93
N HIS A 13 9.29 4.43 -12.67
CA HIS A 13 8.88 5.71 -12.10
C HIS A 13 7.34 5.76 -11.99
N LEU A 14 6.82 5.76 -10.77
CA LEU A 14 5.38 5.79 -10.48
C LEU A 14 4.81 7.22 -10.33
N GLY A 15 5.67 8.24 -10.40
CA GLY A 15 5.30 9.64 -10.22
C GLY A 15 5.21 10.08 -8.76
N ASP A 16 5.27 11.38 -8.54
CA ASP A 16 5.38 11.98 -7.19
C ASP A 16 4.12 11.80 -6.34
N ARG A 17 2.98 11.56 -6.98
CA ARG A 17 1.68 11.33 -6.34
C ARG A 17 1.29 9.85 -6.23
N CYS A 18 2.22 8.92 -6.44
CA CYS A 18 1.91 7.48 -6.38
C CYS A 18 1.44 6.99 -5.00
N LEU A 19 1.72 7.76 -3.93
CA LEU A 19 1.23 7.49 -2.57
C LEU A 19 -0.20 7.99 -2.32
N ASP A 20 -0.77 8.84 -3.19
CA ASP A 20 -2.14 9.33 -3.01
C ASP A 20 -3.14 8.20 -3.26
N GLY A 21 -3.90 7.86 -2.22
CA GLY A 21 -4.85 6.75 -2.24
C GLY A 21 -4.19 5.38 -2.52
N VAL A 22 -2.89 5.23 -2.27
CA VAL A 22 -2.16 3.98 -2.55
C VAL A 22 -2.73 2.79 -1.79
N LEU A 23 -3.25 3.02 -0.58
CA LEU A 23 -3.87 2.00 0.25
C LEU A 23 -5.36 1.90 -0.06
N ASN A 24 -5.72 1.07 -1.06
CA ASN A 24 -7.10 0.78 -1.44
C ASN A 24 -7.98 2.02 -1.72
N ASN A 25 -7.39 3.10 -2.24
CA ASN A 25 -8.04 4.41 -2.44
C ASN A 25 -8.59 5.04 -1.14
N ASN A 26 -8.05 4.64 0.01
CA ASN A 26 -8.31 5.23 1.31
C ASN A 26 -7.30 6.35 1.58
N ASN A 27 -7.72 7.60 1.45
CA ASN A 27 -6.83 8.75 1.67
C ASN A 27 -6.36 8.85 3.12
N TYR A 28 -7.20 8.52 4.11
CA TYR A 28 -6.83 8.61 5.53
C TYR A 28 -5.69 7.64 5.87
N GLU A 29 -5.79 6.38 5.44
CA GLU A 29 -4.70 5.41 5.65
C GLU A 29 -3.46 5.76 4.82
N SER A 30 -3.64 6.26 3.61
CA SER A 30 -2.53 6.67 2.74
C SER A 30 -1.79 7.88 3.32
N ASP A 31 -2.49 8.82 3.95
CA ASP A 31 -1.90 9.96 4.65
C ASP A 31 -1.12 9.53 5.90
N ILE A 32 -1.62 8.54 6.65
CA ILE A 32 -0.86 7.92 7.75
C ILE A 32 0.48 7.35 7.24
N LEU A 33 0.45 6.60 6.13
CA LEU A 33 1.67 6.06 5.53
C LEU A 33 2.59 7.19 5.04
N LYS A 34 2.08 8.21 4.35
CA LYS A 34 2.87 9.37 3.91
C LYS A 34 3.55 10.07 5.09
N ASN A 35 2.83 10.31 6.19
CA ASN A 35 3.37 10.93 7.39
C ASN A 35 4.44 10.07 8.06
N TYR A 36 4.21 8.75 8.13
CA TYR A 36 5.19 7.80 8.67
C TYR A 36 6.51 7.83 7.89
N LEU A 37 6.43 7.86 6.56
CA LEU A 37 7.60 7.92 5.68
C LEU A 37 8.31 9.28 5.79
N ALA A 38 7.55 10.38 5.74
CA ALA A 38 8.09 11.73 5.83
C ALA A 38 8.84 11.97 7.15
N ALA A 39 8.30 11.50 8.28
CA ALA A 39 8.94 11.59 9.58
C ALA A 39 10.29 10.84 9.67
N ARG A 40 10.54 9.90 8.75
CA ARG A 40 11.76 9.10 8.65
C ARG A 40 12.66 9.49 7.48
N GLY A 41 12.30 10.53 6.73
CA GLY A 41 13.02 10.91 5.51
C GLY A 41 12.96 9.84 4.40
N LEU A 42 11.94 8.98 4.43
CA LEU A 42 11.74 7.91 3.46
C LEU A 42 10.83 8.35 2.32
N THR A 43 11.05 7.76 1.14
CA THR A 43 10.25 7.99 -0.07
C THR A 43 9.47 6.74 -0.47
N TRP A 44 8.58 6.87 -1.45
CA TRP A 44 7.90 5.71 -2.04
C TRP A 44 8.87 4.70 -2.65
N LYS A 45 10.06 5.14 -3.11
CA LYS A 45 11.09 4.23 -3.61
C LYS A 45 11.65 3.35 -2.50
N ASN A 46 11.81 3.88 -1.28
CA ASN A 46 12.23 3.07 -0.14
C ASN A 46 11.19 1.99 0.18
N VAL A 47 9.89 2.35 0.18
CA VAL A 47 8.80 1.38 0.34
C VAL A 47 8.90 0.28 -0.72
N LEU A 48 9.07 0.65 -1.98
CA LEU A 48 9.20 -0.32 -3.08
C LEU A 48 10.42 -1.22 -2.88
N THR A 49 11.60 -0.67 -2.64
CA THR A 49 12.84 -1.43 -2.46
C THR A 49 12.75 -2.40 -1.29
N GLU A 50 12.32 -1.94 -0.11
CA GLU A 50 12.18 -2.79 1.08
C GLU A 50 11.12 -3.89 0.86
N SER A 51 9.99 -3.54 0.23
CA SER A 51 8.94 -4.51 -0.07
C SER A 51 9.36 -5.55 -1.09
N LEU A 52 10.21 -5.19 -2.07
CA LEU A 52 10.76 -6.14 -3.04
C LEU A 52 11.77 -7.11 -2.40
N VAL A 53 12.55 -6.64 -1.41
CA VAL A 53 13.39 -7.53 -0.60
C VAL A 53 12.53 -8.49 0.22
N ALA A 54 11.44 -8.00 0.83
CA ALA A 54 10.48 -8.85 1.56
C ALA A 54 9.79 -9.86 0.64
N LEU A 55 9.44 -9.46 -0.59
CA LEU A 55 8.88 -10.35 -1.63
C LEU A 55 9.88 -11.44 -2.02
N GLN A 56 11.14 -11.08 -2.27
CA GLN A 56 12.20 -12.05 -2.60
C GLN A 56 12.42 -13.09 -1.48
N ARG A 57 12.22 -12.69 -0.22
CA ARG A 57 12.30 -13.58 0.94
C ARG A 57 11.02 -14.39 1.21
N GLY A 58 9.97 -14.19 0.41
CA GLY A 58 8.66 -14.83 0.60
C GLY A 58 7.86 -14.30 1.80
N VAL A 59 8.26 -13.16 2.37
CA VAL A 59 7.54 -12.50 3.47
C VAL A 59 6.35 -11.71 2.94
N PHE A 60 6.51 -11.05 1.80
CA PHE A 60 5.41 -10.41 1.07
C PHE A 60 4.99 -11.26 -0.13
N LEU A 61 3.74 -11.13 -0.52
CA LEU A 61 3.12 -11.86 -1.63
C LEU A 61 2.47 -10.89 -2.61
N LEU A 62 2.48 -11.23 -3.89
CA LEU A 62 1.70 -10.56 -4.93
C LEU A 62 0.63 -11.52 -5.45
N SER A 63 -0.49 -10.95 -5.90
CA SER A 63 -1.55 -11.70 -6.56
C SER A 63 -1.07 -12.42 -7.84
N ASP A 64 -0.14 -11.80 -8.59
CA ASP A 64 0.61 -12.45 -9.66
C ASP A 64 1.98 -12.90 -9.13
N TYR A 65 2.10 -14.20 -8.81
CA TYR A 65 3.31 -14.82 -8.26
C TYR A 65 4.53 -14.77 -9.20
N ARG A 66 4.34 -14.43 -10.49
CA ARG A 66 5.42 -14.34 -11.48
C ARG A 66 6.16 -13.00 -11.41
N VAL A 67 5.57 -12.00 -10.75
CA VAL A 67 6.15 -10.67 -10.63
C VAL A 67 7.24 -10.68 -9.55
N THR A 68 8.41 -10.17 -9.93
CA THR A 68 9.57 -9.97 -9.06
C THR A 68 10.12 -8.55 -9.27
N GLY A 69 11.15 -8.16 -8.52
CA GLY A 69 11.81 -6.88 -8.73
C GLY A 69 12.42 -6.69 -10.13
N SER A 70 12.84 -7.78 -10.77
CA SER A 70 13.41 -7.76 -12.13
C SER A 70 12.36 -7.93 -13.23
N THR A 71 11.07 -8.08 -12.91
CA THR A 71 10.04 -8.16 -13.95
C THR A 71 9.88 -6.81 -14.64
N VAL A 72 9.94 -6.81 -15.97
CA VAL A 72 9.70 -5.63 -16.80
C VAL A 72 8.19 -5.40 -16.90
N LEU A 73 7.72 -4.24 -16.42
CA LEU A 73 6.30 -3.91 -16.33
C LEU A 73 6.02 -2.54 -16.96
N CYS A 74 4.82 -2.40 -17.52
CA CYS A 74 4.28 -1.08 -17.84
C CYS A 74 3.87 -0.35 -16.54
N TYR A 75 3.65 0.97 -16.64
CA TYR A 75 3.21 1.80 -15.52
C TYR A 75 1.99 1.21 -14.78
N CYS A 76 0.94 0.80 -15.50
CA CYS A 76 -0.29 0.31 -14.89
C CYS A 76 -0.09 -1.00 -14.09
N CYS A 77 0.70 -1.93 -14.61
CA CYS A 77 0.99 -3.20 -13.94
C CYS A 77 1.94 -2.99 -12.74
N GLY A 78 2.92 -2.11 -12.88
CA GLY A 78 3.80 -1.75 -11.77
C GLY A 78 3.07 -1.02 -10.65
N LEU A 79 2.18 -0.07 -10.97
CA LEU A 79 1.36 0.62 -9.98
C LEU A 79 0.44 -0.34 -9.22
N ARG A 80 -0.14 -1.33 -9.91
CA ARG A 80 -0.95 -2.38 -9.27
C ARG A 80 -0.13 -3.18 -8.26
N SER A 81 1.03 -3.68 -8.69
CA SER A 81 1.94 -4.46 -7.83
C SER A 81 2.43 -3.63 -6.65
N PHE A 82 2.77 -2.35 -6.89
CA PHE A 82 3.20 -1.43 -5.83
C PHE A 82 2.11 -1.20 -4.77
N ARG A 83 0.84 -1.09 -5.15
CA ARG A 83 -0.26 -0.95 -4.17
C ARG A 83 -0.38 -2.17 -3.25
N GLU A 84 -0.22 -3.39 -3.79
CA GLU A 84 -0.22 -4.62 -2.99
C GLU A 84 0.96 -4.70 -2.03
N LEU A 85 2.15 -4.31 -2.50
CA LEU A 85 3.36 -4.24 -1.67
C LEU A 85 3.25 -3.15 -0.59
N ALA A 86 2.77 -1.96 -0.94
CA ALA A 86 2.58 -0.85 0.00
C ALA A 86 1.57 -1.19 1.11
N TYR A 87 0.53 -1.98 0.80
CA TYR A 87 -0.41 -2.48 1.80
C TYR A 87 0.29 -3.38 2.83
N GLN A 88 1.10 -4.34 2.37
CA GLN A 88 1.86 -5.23 3.25
C GLN A 88 2.94 -4.48 4.03
N TYR A 89 3.59 -3.50 3.41
CA TYR A 89 4.51 -2.59 4.10
C TYR A 89 3.81 -1.90 5.27
N ARG A 90 2.65 -1.28 5.02
CA ARG A 90 1.85 -0.61 6.06
C ARG A 90 1.38 -1.58 7.15
N GLN A 91 1.02 -2.81 6.81
CA GLN A 91 0.65 -3.85 7.78
C GLN A 91 1.79 -4.22 8.73
N ASN A 92 3.04 -4.14 8.27
CA ASN A 92 4.22 -4.55 9.04
C ASN A 92 4.87 -3.41 9.84
N ILE A 93 4.36 -2.18 9.75
CA ILE A 93 4.81 -1.09 10.62
C ILE A 93 4.42 -1.42 12.08
N PRO A 94 5.38 -1.45 13.02
CA PRO A 94 5.07 -1.71 14.43
C PRO A 94 4.08 -0.69 15.00
N ALA A 95 3.10 -1.15 15.79
CA ALA A 95 2.09 -0.28 16.39
C ALA A 95 2.69 0.82 17.29
N SER A 96 3.83 0.53 17.94
CA SER A 96 4.60 1.49 18.75
C SER A 96 5.17 2.66 17.95
N GLU A 97 5.25 2.52 16.62
CA GLU A 97 5.76 3.54 15.71
C GLU A 97 4.65 4.40 15.08
N LEU A 98 3.38 4.13 15.45
CA LEU A 98 2.20 4.83 14.99
C LEU A 98 1.48 5.52 16.17
N PRO A 99 0.73 6.61 15.93
CA PRO A 99 -0.06 7.24 16.98
C PRO A 99 -1.09 6.27 17.57
N VAL A 100 -1.29 6.33 18.90
CA VAL A 100 -2.30 5.50 19.58
C VAL A 100 -3.70 5.70 18.99
N ALA A 101 -4.06 6.94 18.63
CA ALA A 101 -5.33 7.23 18.00
C ALA A 101 -5.55 6.52 16.65
N VAL A 102 -4.47 6.12 15.95
CA VAL A 102 -4.53 5.34 14.71
C VAL A 102 -4.74 3.86 15.02
N THR A 103 -3.99 3.33 15.99
CA THR A 103 -3.97 1.89 16.34
C THR A 103 -5.13 1.46 17.22
N SER A 104 -5.78 2.40 17.93
CA SER A 104 -6.95 2.13 18.78
C SER A 104 -8.29 2.15 18.03
N ARG A 105 -8.30 2.45 16.72
CA ARG A 105 -9.54 2.45 15.93
C ARG A 105 -10.08 1.03 15.80
N PRO A 106 -11.39 0.82 15.92
CA PRO A 106 -11.98 -0.49 15.69
C PRO A 106 -11.81 -0.90 14.22
N ASP A 107 -11.58 -2.19 13.98
CA ASP A 107 -11.52 -2.74 12.64
C ASP A 107 -12.88 -2.60 11.92
N CYS A 108 -12.83 -2.18 10.67
CA CYS A 108 -13.98 -2.31 9.78
C CYS A 108 -14.21 -3.79 9.50
N TYR A 109 -15.44 -4.30 9.65
CA TYR A 109 -15.73 -5.71 9.34
C TYR A 109 -15.48 -6.09 7.87
N TRP A 110 -15.45 -5.10 6.98
CA TRP A 110 -15.11 -5.29 5.57
C TRP A 110 -13.61 -5.18 5.29
N GLY A 111 -12.82 -4.77 6.28
CA GLY A 111 -11.37 -4.65 6.25
C GLY A 111 -10.85 -3.94 4.98
N ARG A 112 -9.79 -4.50 4.41
CA ARG A 112 -9.19 -4.07 3.14
C ARG A 112 -10.17 -4.00 1.96
N ASN A 113 -11.27 -4.76 2.00
CA ASN A 113 -12.27 -4.84 0.94
C ASN A 113 -13.44 -3.85 1.12
N CYS A 114 -13.41 -3.00 2.14
CA CYS A 114 -14.48 -2.04 2.40
C CYS A 114 -14.62 -1.03 1.25
N ARG A 115 -15.76 -1.01 0.55
CA ARG A 115 -16.00 -0.02 -0.52
C ARG A 115 -16.25 1.39 0.00
N THR A 116 -16.70 1.52 1.25
CA THR A 116 -16.98 2.81 1.90
C THR A 116 -15.73 3.49 2.46
N GLN A 117 -14.57 2.80 2.48
CA GLN A 117 -13.30 3.37 2.97
C GLN A 117 -12.79 4.56 2.14
N VAL A 118 -13.35 4.80 0.96
CA VAL A 118 -13.08 6.00 0.16
C VAL A 118 -13.72 7.27 0.74
N LYS A 119 -14.61 7.14 1.74
CA LYS A 119 -15.30 8.27 2.39
C LYS A 119 -14.56 8.66 3.67
N ALA A 120 -14.10 9.91 3.73
CA ALA A 120 -13.23 10.41 4.80
C ALA A 120 -13.75 10.11 6.23
N HIS A 121 -15.02 10.39 6.50
CA HIS A 121 -15.60 10.12 7.83
C HIS A 121 -15.56 8.64 8.22
N HIS A 122 -15.79 7.72 7.27
CA HIS A 122 -15.71 6.28 7.52
C HIS A 122 -14.26 5.82 7.71
N ALA A 123 -13.36 6.29 6.85
CA ALA A 123 -11.93 5.98 6.90
C ALA A 123 -11.26 6.48 8.19
N MET A 124 -11.66 7.64 8.70
CA MET A 124 -11.18 8.17 9.97
C MET A 124 -11.66 7.32 11.15
N LYS A 125 -12.91 6.83 11.11
CA LYS A 125 -13.55 6.14 12.23
C LYS A 125 -13.07 4.70 12.42
N PHE A 126 -12.76 3.99 11.33
CA PHE A 126 -12.44 2.56 11.37
C PHE A 126 -11.04 2.29 10.80
N ASN A 127 -10.38 1.25 11.31
CA ASN A 127 -9.17 0.71 10.69
C ASN A 127 -9.54 -0.14 9.45
N HIS A 128 -8.77 0.03 8.36
CA HIS A 128 -8.87 -0.79 7.13
C HIS A 128 -7.57 -1.54 6.81
N ILE A 129 -6.57 -1.44 7.69
CA ILE A 129 -5.35 -2.26 7.67
C ILE A 129 -5.64 -3.55 8.46
N CYS A 130 -6.63 -4.31 7.99
CA CYS A 130 -7.14 -5.54 8.59
C CYS A 130 -7.90 -6.37 7.53
N GLU A 131 -8.11 -7.65 7.82
CA GLU A 131 -8.80 -8.57 6.93
C GLU A 131 -10.33 -8.48 7.06
N GLN A 132 -11.04 -8.88 6.00
CA GLN A 132 -12.50 -8.93 6.01
C GLN A 132 -12.99 -10.05 6.94
N THR A 133 -13.87 -9.71 7.87
CA THR A 133 -14.42 -10.65 8.87
C THR A 133 -15.93 -10.88 8.71
N ARG A 134 -16.63 -10.03 7.93
CA ARG A 134 -18.05 -10.22 7.58
C ARG A 134 -18.21 -10.41 6.07
N PHE A 135 -19.00 -11.40 5.67
CA PHE A 135 -19.25 -11.76 4.26
C PHE A 135 -20.74 -11.69 3.86
N LYS A 136 -21.59 -11.12 4.73
CA LYS A 136 -23.02 -10.95 4.49
C LYS A 136 -23.27 -9.63 3.76
N ASN A 137 -23.76 -9.69 2.52
CA ASN A 137 -24.25 -8.55 1.74
C ASN A 137 -25.26 -7.71 2.52
#